data_AF-A0A7I8CD04-F1
#
_entry.id   AF-A0A7I8CD04-F1
#
_cell.length_a   1.000
_cell.length_b   1.000
_cell.length_c   1.000
_cell.angle_alpha   90.00
_cell.angle_beta   90.00
_cell.angle_gamma   90.00
#
_symmetry.space_group_name_H-M   'P 1'
#
loop_
_entity.id
_entity.type
_entity.pdbx_description
1 polymer ?
#
loop_
_entity_poly.entity_id
_entity_poly.type
_entity_poly.pdbx_seq_one_letter_code
_entity_poly.pdbx_strand_id
1 'polypeptide(L)' 'MLPLRRSAEELSFAFSELLAQPLSRPEAAARFETLWNEVNNAAQSCDDTDAAFTYIALLHSMDQRWRFLRSMN' A
#
# COMPACT_ATOMS: atom_id res chain seq x y z
N MET A 1 18.47 2.76 16.49
CA MET A 1 18.18 1.94 15.29
C MET A 1 16.97 2.57 14.63
N LEU A 2 17.10 3.09 13.40
CA LEU A 2 15.91 3.46 12.63
C LEU A 2 15.10 2.18 12.41
N PRO A 3 13.77 2.19 12.58
CA PRO A 3 12.96 1.01 12.25
C PRO A 3 13.22 0.64 10.79
N LEU A 4 13.41 -0.65 10.53
CA LEU A 4 13.66 -1.15 9.18
C LEU A 4 12.39 -0.89 8.36
N ARG A 5 12.46 0.11 7.47
CA ARG A 5 11.34 0.47 6.60
C ARG A 5 11.23 -0.59 5.50
N ARG A 6 10.03 -1.15 5.32
CA ARG A 6 9.75 -2.10 4.24
C ARG A 6 9.97 -1.45 2.88
N SER A 7 10.56 -2.20 1.97
CA SER A 7 10.71 -1.84 0.56
C SER A 7 9.35 -1.73 -0.13
N ALA A 8 9.32 -1.04 -1.27
CA ALA A 8 8.10 -0.96 -2.09
C ALA A 8 7.61 -2.34 -2.56
N GLU A 9 8.53 -3.29 -2.79
CA GLU A 9 8.20 -4.67 -3.17
C GLU A 9 7.49 -5.42 -2.04
N GLU A 10 7.99 -5.33 -0.81
CA GLU A 10 7.35 -5.93 0.37
C GLU A 10 5.97 -5.34 0.64
N LEU A 11 5.81 -4.03 0.45
CA LEU A 11 4.51 -3.36 0.59
C LEU A 11 3.53 -3.76 -0.53
N SER A 12 4.01 -3.90 -1.75
CA SER A 12 3.21 -4.40 -2.89
C SER A 12 2.74 -5.84 -2.67
N PHE A 13 3.62 -6.69 -2.12
CA PHE A 13 3.28 -8.05 -1.73
C PHE A 13 2.20 -8.06 -0.65
N ALA A 14 2.39 -7.32 0.44
CA ALA A 14 1.42 -7.23 1.53
C ALA A 14 0.06 -6.71 1.06
N PHE A 15 0.03 -5.74 0.15
CA PHE A 15 -1.21 -5.27 -0.46
C PHE A 15 -1.88 -6.37 -1.31
N SER A 16 -1.11 -7.10 -2.10
CA SER A 16 -1.65 -8.20 -2.90
C SER A 16 -2.22 -9.33 -2.03
N GLU A 17 -1.59 -9.64 -0.90
CA GLU A 17 -2.13 -10.58 0.09
C GLU A 17 -3.41 -10.05 0.75
N LEU A 18 -3.49 -8.75 1.07
CA LEU A 18 -4.70 -8.13 1.59
C LEU A 18 -5.88 -8.30 0.63
N LEU A 19 -5.66 -8.11 -0.67
CA LEU A 19 -6.70 -8.25 -1.68
C LEU A 19 -7.16 -9.71 -1.88
N ALA A 20 -6.30 -10.69 -1.57
CA ALA A 20 -6.61 -12.11 -1.71
C ALA A 20 -7.33 -12.69 -0.47
N GLN A 21 -7.24 -12.03 0.68
CA GLN A 21 -7.86 -12.51 1.92
C GLN A 21 -9.39 -12.27 1.91
N PRO A 22 -10.20 -13.26 2.35
CA PRO A 22 -11.65 -13.11 2.48
C PRO A 22 -12.01 -12.31 3.74
N LEU A 23 -11.64 -11.04 3.77
CA LEU A 23 -11.89 -10.14 4.88
C LEU A 23 -13.28 -9.50 4.80
N SER A 24 -13.85 -9.17 5.95
CA SER A 24 -15.02 -8.30 5.99
C SER A 24 -14.66 -6.92 5.43
N ARG A 25 -15.63 -6.23 4.81
CA ARG A 25 -15.43 -4.89 4.25
C ARG A 25 -14.80 -3.88 5.23
N PRO A 26 -15.25 -3.74 6.50
CA PRO A 26 -14.62 -2.81 7.43
C PRO A 26 -13.18 -3.21 7.78
N GLU A 27 -12.90 -4.50 7.92
CA GLU A 27 -11.56 -4.99 8.21
C GLU A 27 -10.60 -4.78 7.03
N ALA A 28 -11.04 -5.08 5.82
CA ALA A 28 -10.28 -4.82 4.61
C ALA A 28 -9.94 -3.33 4.47
N ALA A 29 -10.90 -2.44 4.76
CA ALA A 29 -10.70 -1.00 4.72
C ALA A 29 -9.67 -0.51 5.75
N ALA A 30 -9.75 -0.98 7.00
CA ALA A 30 -8.80 -0.61 8.04
C ALA A 30 -7.37 -1.09 7.73
N ARG A 31 -7.23 -2.32 7.23
CA ARG A 31 -5.91 -2.84 6.81
C ARG A 31 -5.38 -2.13 5.57
N PHE A 32 -6.25 -1.76 4.63
CA PHE A 32 -5.88 -0.96 3.46
C PHE A 32 -5.36 0.41 3.88
N GLU A 33 -6.07 1.11 4.76
CA GLU A 33 -5.66 2.42 5.28
C GLU A 33 -4.30 2.35 5.98
N THR A 34 -4.06 1.28 6.75
CA THR A 34 -2.76 1.04 7.41
C THR A 34 -1.63 0.91 6.38
N LEU A 35 -1.81 0.06 5.35
CA LEU A 35 -0.81 -0.11 4.29
C LEU A 35 -0.63 1.17 3.45
N TRP A 36 -1.72 1.87 3.16
CA TRP A 36 -1.69 3.14 2.44
C TRP A 36 -0.83 4.18 3.17
N ASN A 37 -1.07 4.35 4.46
CA ASN A 37 -0.32 5.29 5.28
C ASN A 37 1.16 4.91 5.36
N GLU A 38 1.49 3.61 5.43
CA GLU A 38 2.88 3.16 5.43
C GLU A 38 3.58 3.47 4.10
N VAL A 39 2.96 3.17 2.95
CA VAL A 39 3.52 3.50 1.64
C VAL A 39 3.63 5.01 1.43
N ASN A 40 2.66 5.79 1.92
CA ASN A 40 2.70 7.24 1.83
C ASN A 40 3.79 7.86 2.72
N ASN A 41 3.90 7.41 3.97
CA ASN A 41 4.99 7.83 4.87
C ASN A 41 6.34 7.44 4.30
N ALA A 42 6.41 6.27 3.66
CA ALA A 42 7.58 5.85 2.92
C ALA A 42 7.90 6.84 1.79
N ALA A 43 6.99 7.08 0.85
CA ALA A 43 7.21 8.04 -0.24
C ALA A 43 7.70 9.42 0.26
N GLN A 44 7.11 9.94 1.34
CA GLN A 44 7.45 11.26 1.90
C GLN A 44 8.80 11.34 2.61
N SER A 45 9.22 10.26 3.27
CA SER A 45 10.49 10.21 4.02
C SER A 45 11.67 9.67 3.19
N CYS A 46 11.45 9.46 1.89
CA CYS A 46 12.48 8.95 0.98
C CYS A 46 13.33 10.10 0.46
N ASP A 47 14.60 10.16 0.86
CA ASP A 47 15.55 11.15 0.31
C ASP A 47 15.98 10.78 -1.12
N ASP A 48 15.91 9.50 -1.48
CA ASP A 48 16.17 8.99 -2.81
C ASP A 48 14.94 9.17 -3.71
N THR A 49 15.10 9.94 -4.78
CA THR A 49 14.02 10.33 -5.69
C THR A 49 13.49 9.15 -6.51
N ASP A 50 14.34 8.22 -6.93
CA ASP A 50 13.94 7.05 -7.73
C ASP A 50 13.16 6.05 -6.87
N ALA A 51 13.62 5.84 -5.64
CA ALA A 51 12.89 5.05 -4.65
C ALA A 51 11.55 5.72 -4.29
N ALA A 52 11.50 7.04 -4.12
CA ALA A 52 10.27 7.78 -3.88
C ALA A 52 9.25 7.57 -5.01
N PHE A 53 9.69 7.64 -6.27
CA PHE A 53 8.84 7.36 -7.44
C PHE A 53 8.26 5.95 -7.40
N THR A 54 9.02 4.96 -6.93
CA THR A 54 8.54 3.58 -6.80
C THR A 54 7.41 3.47 -5.77
N TYR A 55 7.50 4.14 -4.62
CA TYR A 55 6.41 4.18 -3.63
C TYR A 55 5.18 4.94 -4.15
N ILE A 56 5.39 6.05 -4.89
CA ILE A 56 4.29 6.81 -5.50
C ILE A 56 3.55 5.97 -6.55
N ALA A 57 4.29 5.27 -7.41
CA ALA A 57 3.70 4.35 -8.39
C ALA A 57 2.90 3.24 -7.70
N LEU A 58 3.38 2.74 -6.56
CA LEU A 58 2.65 1.77 -5.75
C LEU A 58 1.34 2.37 -5.18
N LEU A 59 1.34 3.61 -4.66
CA LEU A 59 0.11 4.27 -4.20
C LEU A 59 -0.94 4.37 -5.31
N HIS A 60 -0.54 4.74 -6.53
CA HIS A 60 -1.45 4.78 -7.67
C HIS A 60 -2.05 3.42 -7.99
N SER A 61 -1.22 2.37 -8.01
CA SER A 61 -1.68 0.99 -8.22
C SER A 61 -2.65 0.53 -7.12
N MET A 62 -2.36 0.86 -5.86
CA MET A 62 -3.21 0.55 -4.72
C MET A 62 -4.59 1.22 -4.82
N ASP A 63 -4.64 2.52 -5.11
CA ASP A 63 -5.91 3.27 -5.25
C ASP A 63 -6.77 2.70 -6.39
N GLN A 64 -6.15 2.45 -7.55
CA GLN A 64 -6.86 1.90 -8.71
C GLN A 64 -7.46 0.52 -8.41
N ARG A 65 -6.67 -0.40 -7.86
CA ARG A 65 -7.12 -1.77 -7.56
C ARG A 65 -8.17 -1.79 -6.44
N TRP A 66 -8.01 -0.93 -5.44
CA TRP A 66 -8.97 -0.80 -4.34
C TRP A 66 -10.34 -0.27 -4.82
N ARG A 67 -10.35 0.76 -5.68
CA ARG A 67 -11.58 1.28 -6.28
C ARG A 67 -12.27 0.25 -7.17
N PHE A 68 -11.50 -0.51 -7.95
CA PHE A 68 -12.05 -1.56 -8.79
C PHE A 68 -12.80 -2.62 -7.97
N LEU A 69 -12.20 -3.11 -6.88
CA LEU A 69 -12.85 -4.07 -5.97
C LEU A 69 -14.11 -3.51 -5.31
N ARG A 70 -14.14 -2.21 -5.02
CA ARG A 70 -15.33 -1.54 -4.49
C ARG A 70 -16.43 -1.32 -5.52
N SER A 71 -16.11 -1.31 -6.82
CA SER A 71 -17.09 -1.17 -7.90
C SER A 71 -17.77 -2.49 -8.29
N MET A 72 -17.15 -3.62 -7.95
CA MET A 72 -17.68 -4.96 -8.22
C MET A 72 -18.61 -5.49 -7.11
N ASN A 73 -18.76 -4.76 -6.00
CA ASN A 73 -19.63 -5.05 -4.87
C ASN A 73 -20.74 -4.01 -4.75
#